data_AF-A0A8J3YUB8-F1
#
_entry.id   AF-A0A8J3YUB8-F1
#
_cell.length_a   1.000
_cell.length_b   1.000
_cell.length_c   1.000
_cell.angle_alpha   90.00
_cell.angle_beta   90.00
_cell.angle_gamma   90.00
#
_symmetry.space_group_name_H-M   'P 1'
#
loop_
_entity.id
_entity.type
_entity.pdbx_description
1 polymer ?
#
loop_
_entity_poly.entity_id
_entity_poly.type
_entity_poly.pdbx_seq_one_letter_code
_entity_poly.pdbx_strand_id
1 'polypeptide(L)'
;MIPSARSDGGFRLYTEPDLARLEVIKRMKPFGFTLEEMPDLLQILDAATVEEDERGVQHDRLAVFHQAALARVDALPDQLHMAEGFAQLIQDQIDRRRR
;
A
#
# COMPACT_ATOMS: atom_id res chain seq x y z
N MET A 1 -0.42 1.95 -13.65
CA MET A 1 -0.72 3.40 -13.66
C MET A 1 -0.26 4.01 -14.97
N ILE A 2 -1.16 4.68 -15.68
CA ILE A 2 -0.89 5.37 -16.95
C ILE A 2 -0.75 6.87 -16.63
N PRO A 3 0.29 7.57 -17.10
CA PRO A 3 0.41 9.01 -16.88
C PRO A 3 -0.64 9.79 -17.67
N SER A 4 -1.01 10.99 -17.20
CA SER A 4 -1.97 11.85 -17.91
C SER A 4 -1.52 12.22 -19.32
N ALA A 5 -0.22 12.42 -19.53
CA ALA A 5 0.34 12.68 -20.86
C ALA A 5 1.81 12.26 -20.94
N ARG A 6 2.38 12.42 -22.14
CA ARG A 6 3.82 12.37 -22.36
C ARG A 6 4.27 13.66 -23.04
N SER A 7 5.48 14.12 -22.72
CA SER A 7 6.09 15.23 -23.45
C SER A 7 6.59 14.76 -24.81
N ASP A 8 6.91 15.72 -25.69
CA ASP A 8 7.52 15.46 -27.00
C ASP A 8 8.85 14.68 -26.89
N GLY A 9 9.57 14.84 -25.78
CA GLY A 9 10.78 14.06 -25.46
C GLY A 9 10.51 12.68 -24.85
N GLY A 10 9.26 12.25 -24.74
CA GLY A 10 8.86 10.93 -24.23
C GLY A 10 8.74 10.82 -22.71
N PHE A 11 8.94 11.90 -21.95
CA PHE A 11 8.83 11.90 -20.48
C PHE A 11 7.37 11.79 -20.05
N ARG A 12 7.11 11.10 -18.93
CA ARG A 12 5.76 11.01 -18.34
C ARG A 12 5.40 12.35 -17.69
N LEU A 13 4.23 12.88 -18.02
CA LEU A 13 3.68 14.08 -17.42
C LEU A 13 2.55 13.68 -16.48
N TYR A 14 2.66 14.11 -15.23
CA TYR A 14 1.70 13.80 -14.18
C TYR A 14 0.92 15.05 -13.79
N THR A 15 -0.39 14.91 -13.68
CA THR A 15 -1.30 15.94 -13.13
C THR A 15 -1.46 15.76 -11.62
N GLU A 16 -2.10 16.70 -10.93
CA GLU A 16 -2.41 16.58 -9.50
C GLU A 16 -3.18 15.27 -9.16
N PRO A 17 -4.20 14.85 -9.95
CA PRO A 17 -4.83 13.54 -9.77
C PRO A 17 -3.86 12.36 -9.89
N ASP A 18 -2.87 12.42 -10.78
CA ASP A 18 -1.86 11.36 -10.87
C ASP A 18 -0.98 11.30 -9.62
N LEU A 19 -0.57 12.47 -9.11
CA LEU A 19 0.21 12.55 -7.88
C LEU A 19 -0.58 12.00 -6.69
N ALA A 20 -1.88 12.29 -6.59
CA ALA A 20 -2.75 11.74 -5.55
C ALA A 20 -2.80 10.20 -5.58
N ARG A 21 -2.88 9.58 -6.77
CA ARG A 21 -2.83 8.12 -6.93
C ARG A 21 -1.47 7.55 -6.52
N LEU A 22 -0.38 8.21 -6.89
CA LEU A 22 0.97 7.79 -6.48
C LEU A 22 1.13 7.83 -4.95
N GLU A 23 0.53 8.81 -4.30
CA GLU A 23 0.53 8.93 -2.84
C GLU A 23 -0.23 7.78 -2.15
N VAL A 24 -1.30 7.26 -2.75
CA VAL A 24 -1.98 6.05 -2.27
C VAL A 24 -1.08 4.82 -2.46
N ILE A 25 -0.52 4.62 -3.65
CA ILE A 25 0.40 3.49 -3.95
C ILE A 25 1.58 3.47 -2.98
N LYS A 26 2.18 4.63 -2.70
CA LYS A 26 3.31 4.76 -1.76
C LYS A 26 2.95 4.32 -0.34
N ARG A 27 1.71 4.54 0.10
CA ARG A 27 1.22 4.10 1.41
C ARG A 27 0.92 2.61 1.44
N MET A 28 0.44 2.03 0.34
CA MET A 28 0.11 0.60 0.28
C MET A 28 1.34 -0.30 0.25
N LYS A 29 2.38 0.06 -0.52
CA LYS A 29 3.52 -0.82 -0.79
C LYS A 29 4.26 -1.33 0.47
N PRO A 30 4.54 -0.52 1.50
CA PRO A 30 5.21 -0.99 2.72
C PRO A 30 4.42 -2.06 3.50
N PHE A 31 3.09 -2.11 3.33
CA PHE A 31 2.22 -3.03 4.05
C PHE A 31 1.89 -4.30 3.25
N GLY A 32 2.64 -4.60 2.20
CA GLY A 32 2.51 -5.88 1.48
C GLY A 32 1.23 -6.00 0.65
N PHE A 33 0.61 -4.89 0.26
CA PHE A 33 -0.39 -4.93 -0.81
C PHE A 33 0.28 -5.27 -2.14
N THR A 34 -0.38 -6.09 -2.96
CA THR A 34 0.14 -6.55 -4.25
C THR A 34 -0.04 -5.49 -5.34
N LEU A 35 0.69 -5.64 -6.44
CA LEU A 35 0.51 -4.80 -7.63
C LEU A 35 -0.87 -5.00 -8.29
N GLU A 36 -1.58 -6.08 -7.97
CA GLU A 36 -2.93 -6.38 -8.44
C GLU A 36 -3.98 -5.70 -7.55
N GLU A 37 -3.76 -5.64 -6.24
CA GLU A 37 -4.65 -4.97 -5.27
C GLU A 37 -4.61 -3.43 -5.40
N MET A 38 -3.47 -2.86 -5.80
CA MET A 38 -3.30 -1.40 -5.90
C MET A 38 -4.22 -0.75 -6.96
N PRO A 39 -4.31 -1.23 -8.21
CA PRO A 39 -5.26 -0.72 -9.19
C PRO A 39 -6.71 -0.78 -8.73
N ASP A 40 -7.10 -1.83 -8.01
CA ASP A 40 -8.47 -2.02 -7.55
C ASP A 40 -8.90 -0.94 -6.55
N LEU A 41 -8.04 -0.62 -5.57
CA LEU A 41 -8.32 0.47 -4.64
C LEU A 41 -8.36 1.82 -5.36
N LEU A 42 -7.45 2.07 -6.32
CA LEU A 42 -7.45 3.31 -7.08
C LEU A 42 -8.72 3.50 -7.90
N GLN A 43 -9.23 2.44 -8.54
CA GLN A 43 -10.51 2.49 -9.25
C GLN A 43 -11.67 2.85 -8.30
N ILE A 44 -11.65 2.31 -7.08
CA ILE A 44 -12.66 2.62 -6.07
C ILE A 44 -12.57 4.09 -5.64
N LEU A 45 -11.37 4.66 -5.51
CA LEU A 45 -11.20 6.06 -5.12
C LEU A 45 -11.46 7.05 -6.26
N ASP A 46 -11.22 6.63 -7.50
CA ASP A 46 -11.39 7.45 -8.71
C ASP A 46 -12.84 7.56 -9.19
N ALA A 47 -13.73 6.69 -8.72
CA ALA A 47 -15.15 6.72 -9.06
C ALA A 47 -15.83 7.93 -8.37
N ALA A 48 -15.61 9.12 -8.94
CA ALA A 48 -16.13 10.38 -8.41
C ALA A 48 -17.65 10.51 -8.54
N THR A 49 -18.28 9.68 -9.38
CA THR A 49 -19.74 9.64 -9.59
C THR A 49 -20.18 8.21 -9.85
N VAL A 50 -20.67 7.55 -8.80
CA VAL A 50 -21.37 6.27 -8.89
C VAL A 50 -22.87 6.54 -8.87
N GLU A 51 -23.61 5.86 -9.73
CA GLU A 51 -25.07 5.83 -9.69
C GLU A 51 -25.53 5.35 -8.31
N GLU A 52 -26.71 5.80 -7.85
CA GLU A 52 -27.20 5.48 -6.49
C GLU A 52 -27.21 3.98 -6.20
N ASP A 53 -27.52 3.17 -7.19
CA ASP A 53 -27.57 1.71 -7.10
C ASP A 53 -26.17 1.06 -6.96
N GLU A 54 -25.10 1.74 -7.40
CA GLU A 54 -23.73 1.25 -7.35
C GLU A 54 -22.95 1.74 -6.11
N ARG A 55 -23.46 2.75 -5.40
CA ARG A 55 -22.83 3.29 -4.18
C ARG A 55 -22.68 2.26 -3.08
N GLY A 56 -23.64 1.35 -2.92
CA GLY A 56 -23.57 0.26 -1.94
C GLY A 56 -22.40 -0.70 -2.23
N VAL A 57 -22.28 -1.13 -3.48
CA VAL A 57 -21.19 -2.02 -3.93
C VAL A 57 -19.82 -1.35 -3.76
N GLN A 58 -19.72 -0.06 -4.10
CA GLN A 58 -18.51 0.75 -3.88
C GLN A 58 -18.10 0.78 -2.40
N HIS A 59 -19.08 1.04 -1.53
CA HIS A 59 -18.86 1.10 -0.09
C HIS A 59 -18.39 -0.25 0.48
N ASP A 60 -19.02 -1.35 0.06
CA ASP A 60 -18.65 -2.69 0.50
C ASP A 60 -17.23 -3.06 0.06
N ARG A 61 -16.85 -2.72 -1.18
CA ARG A 61 -15.48 -2.94 -1.67
C ARG A 61 -14.46 -2.12 -0.88
N LEU A 62 -14.77 -0.86 -0.56
CA LEU A 62 -13.90 -0.04 0.28
C LEU A 62 -13.77 -0.61 1.70
N ALA A 63 -14.87 -1.14 2.26
CA ALA A 63 -14.86 -1.79 3.56
C ALA A 63 -13.95 -3.04 3.57
N VAL A 64 -13.91 -3.83 2.49
CA VAL A 64 -12.97 -4.96 2.35
C VAL A 64 -11.52 -4.49 2.41
N PHE A 65 -11.15 -3.43 1.68
CA PHE A 65 -9.80 -2.86 1.74
C PHE A 65 -9.45 -2.33 3.14
N HIS A 66 -10.41 -1.71 3.82
CA HIS A 66 -10.22 -1.26 5.19
C HIS A 66 -9.95 -2.44 6.15
N GLN A 67 -10.71 -3.53 6.05
CA GLN A 67 -10.48 -4.74 6.84
C GLN A 67 -9.11 -5.36 6.53
N ALA A 68 -8.72 -5.43 5.26
CA ALA A 68 -7.41 -5.90 4.85
C ALA A 68 -6.25 -5.04 5.40
N ALA A 69 -6.45 -3.73 5.53
CA ALA A 69 -5.51 -2.82 6.17
C ALA A 69 -5.43 -3.05 7.68
N LEU A 70 -6.57 -3.19 8.36
CA LEU A 70 -6.62 -3.49 9.80
C LEU A 70 -5.92 -4.81 10.13
N ALA A 71 -6.19 -5.88 9.37
CA ALA A 71 -5.54 -7.17 9.58
C ALA A 71 -4.01 -7.10 9.47
N ARG A 72 -3.48 -6.22 8.59
CA ARG A 72 -2.04 -5.98 8.47
C ARG A 72 -1.50 -5.20 9.66
N VAL A 73 -2.22 -4.19 10.14
CA VAL A 73 -1.88 -3.46 11.36
C VAL A 73 -1.81 -4.41 12.56
N ASP A 74 -2.79 -5.30 12.70
CA ASP A 74 -2.86 -6.28 13.78
C ASP A 74 -1.69 -7.30 13.72
N ALA A 75 -1.12 -7.54 12.55
CA ALA A 75 0.04 -8.43 12.38
C ALA A 75 1.39 -7.73 12.62
N LEU A 76 1.45 -6.39 12.67
CA LEU A 76 2.71 -5.65 12.85
C LEU A 76 3.41 -5.95 14.19
N PRO A 77 2.72 -6.07 15.34
CA PRO A 77 3.38 -6.39 16.61
C PRO A 77 4.12 -7.73 16.58
N ASP A 78 3.53 -8.76 15.98
CA ASP A 78 4.17 -10.07 15.85
C ASP A 78 5.41 -10.01 14.94
N GLN A 79 5.32 -9.28 13.82
CA GLN A 79 6.44 -9.04 12.93
C GLN A 79 7.56 -8.25 13.62
N LEU A 80 7.20 -7.24 14.42
CA LEU A 80 8.14 -6.46 15.21
C LEU A 80 8.86 -7.34 16.22
N HIS A 81 8.12 -8.15 16.98
CA HIS A 81 8.69 -9.06 17.97
C HIS A 81 9.66 -10.05 17.35
N MET A 82 9.31 -10.63 16.19
CA MET A 82 10.20 -11.50 15.43
C MET A 82 11.49 -10.79 14.99
N ALA A 83 11.38 -9.55 14.50
CA ALA A 83 12.54 -8.77 14.07
C ALA A 83 13.47 -8.42 15.24
N GLU A 84 12.90 -8.04 16.38
CA GLU A 84 13.64 -7.77 17.62
C GLU A 84 14.38 -9.01 18.12
N GLY A 85 13.71 -10.17 18.16
CA GLY A 85 14.33 -11.44 18.55
C GLY A 85 15.48 -11.85 17.64
N PHE A 86 15.34 -11.64 16.32
CA PHE A 86 16.42 -11.89 15.37
C PHE A 86 17.61 -10.95 15.55
N ALA A 87 17.35 -9.65 15.79
CA ALA A 87 18.40 -8.69 16.08
C ALA A 87 19.19 -9.06 17.36
N GLN A 88 18.49 -9.48 18.41
CA GLN A 88 19.12 -9.94 19.65
C GLN A 88 19.97 -11.19 19.43
N LEU A 89 19.49 -12.16 18.65
CA LEU A 89 20.25 -13.35 18.30
C LEU A 89 21.58 -13.00 17.61
N ILE A 90 21.57 -12.05 16.66
CA ILE A 90 22.79 -11.59 15.98
C ILE A 90 23.75 -10.93 16.98
N GLN A 91 23.24 -10.10 17.88
CA GLN A 91 24.04 -9.42 18.90
C GLN A 91 24.75 -10.42 19.83
N ASP A 92 24.03 -11.44 20.30
CA ASP A 92 24.60 -12.51 21.13
C ASP A 92 25.75 -13.25 20.41
N GLN A 93 25.64 -13.46 19.10
CA GLN A 93 26.69 -14.09 18.30
C GLN A 93 27.93 -13.20 18.16
N ILE A 94 27.75 -11.89 18.02
CA ILE A 94 28.85 -10.93 17.98
C ILE A 94 29.61 -10.97 19.30
N ASP A 95 28.90 -10.96 20.43
CA ASP A 95 29.51 -10.92 21.77
C ASP A 95 30.21 -12.22 22.16
N ARG A 96 29.75 -13.36 21.63
CA ARG A 96 30.44 -14.66 21.80
C ARG A 96 31.77 -14.71 21.06
N ARG A 97 31.87 -14.09 19.88
CA ARG A 97 33.10 -14.09 19.06
C ARG A 97 34.14 -13.05 19.51
N ARG A 98 33.73 -12.08 20.32
CA ARG A 98 34.63 -11.06 20.91
C ARG A 98 35.29 -11.50 22.22
N ARG A 99 34.83 -12.60 22.81
CA ARG A 99 35.43 -13.22 24.00
C ARG A 99 36.43 -14.29 23.58
#